data_AF-A0A519UJ35-F1
#
_entry.id   AF-A0A519UJ35-F1
#
_cell.length_a   1.000
_cell.length_b   1.000
_cell.length_c   1.000
_cell.angle_alpha   90.00
_cell.angle_beta   90.00
_cell.angle_gamma   90.00
#
_symmetry.space_group_name_H-M   'P 1'
#
loop_
_entity.id
_entity.type
_entity.pdbx_description
1 polymer ?
#
loop_
_entity_poly.entity_id
_entity_poly.type
_entity_poly.pdbx_seq_one_letter_code
_entity_poly.pdbx_strand_id
1 'polypeptide(L)'
;MQQIYFWGRRVARRAAPVLAMGGLVGSLLGAPAWAQAPAWVAATAGSPQQLSGNSEVQGTAVDASGNVLVVGYFSGQVAFGTTMLTSAGGTDLFVAKWNPTTNAYVWAQRAGSNNNEFVFGLVVQGSSIYIVGQFYGITATFGSTTLTSQFGYAGYVAKLTDSGGSAAFAWAQQAGGAGLDYAYGLVRVGTQLYVGG
;
A
#
# COMPACT_ATOMS: atom_id res chain seq x y z
N MET A 1 27.18 -3.98 18.96
CA MET A 1 27.59 -2.56 18.94
C MET A 1 26.64 -1.81 18.02
N GLN A 2 25.77 -0.98 18.59
CA GLN A 2 25.55 0.43 18.22
C GLN A 2 24.48 0.96 19.20
N GLN A 3 24.89 1.94 20.00
CA GLN A 3 24.05 2.61 20.97
C GLN A 3 23.40 3.83 20.32
N ILE A 4 22.13 4.06 20.60
CA ILE A 4 21.46 5.34 20.33
C ILE A 4 21.15 5.94 21.71
N TYR A 5 21.79 7.07 22.01
CA TYR A 5 21.55 7.84 23.22
C TYR A 5 20.41 8.83 22.99
N PHE A 6 19.50 8.94 23.95
CA PHE A 6 18.64 10.11 24.10
C PHE A 6 18.86 10.74 25.48
N TRP A 7 19.19 12.03 25.46
CA TRP A 7 19.42 12.88 26.62
C TRP A 7 18.08 13.44 27.10
N GLY A 8 17.76 13.37 28.41
CA GLY A 8 16.50 13.95 28.89
C GLY A 8 16.06 13.65 30.31
N ARG A 9 16.88 14.05 31.29
CA ARG A 9 16.57 14.34 32.72
C ARG A 9 15.96 13.23 33.61
N ARG A 10 16.78 12.81 34.58
CA ARG A 10 16.34 12.17 35.83
C ARG A 10 15.48 13.15 36.63
N VAL A 11 14.26 12.75 36.99
CA VAL A 11 13.55 13.37 38.11
C VAL A 11 13.65 12.42 39.31
N ALA A 12 14.16 12.98 40.41
CA ALA A 12 14.54 12.30 41.62
C ALA A 12 13.38 11.58 42.29
N ARG A 13 13.62 10.36 42.78
CA ARG A 13 12.75 9.70 43.76
C ARG A 13 13.05 10.31 45.13
N ARG A 14 12.12 11.07 45.70
CA ARG A 14 12.12 11.36 47.15
C ARG A 14 11.15 10.40 47.83
N ALA A 15 11.67 9.65 48.80
CA ALA A 15 10.86 8.90 49.75
C ALA A 15 10.20 9.87 50.73
N ALA A 16 8.95 9.61 51.10
CA ALA A 16 8.29 10.21 52.25
C ALA A 16 7.72 9.09 53.15
N PRO A 17 7.72 9.27 54.49
CA PRO A 17 7.49 8.20 55.45
C PRO A 17 6.01 8.06 55.86
N VAL A 18 5.74 6.98 56.58
CA VAL A 18 4.44 6.54 57.12
C VAL A 18 3.93 7.43 58.26
N LEU A 19 2.63 7.73 58.27
CA LEU A 19 1.84 8.00 59.49
C LEU A 19 0.35 7.72 59.25
N ALA A 20 -0.34 7.22 60.28
CA ALA A 20 -1.66 6.58 60.23
C ALA A 20 -2.82 7.49 60.68
N MET A 21 -4.05 6.98 60.42
CA MET A 21 -5.38 7.29 61.00
C MET A 21 -6.38 8.19 60.23
N GLY A 22 -7.54 7.58 59.92
CA GLY A 22 -8.89 8.16 60.11
C GLY A 22 -9.49 9.02 58.98
N GLY A 23 -10.57 8.54 58.35
CA GLY A 23 -11.51 9.39 57.62
C GLY A 23 -12.05 8.80 56.31
N LEU A 24 -13.35 8.48 56.30
CA LEU A 24 -14.10 8.11 55.11
C LEU A 24 -14.25 9.36 54.22
N VAL A 25 -13.51 9.43 53.10
CA VAL A 25 -13.74 10.40 52.02
C VAL A 25 -13.82 9.62 50.72
N GLY A 26 -15.02 9.58 50.13
CA GLY A 26 -15.24 9.02 48.81
C GLY A 26 -14.42 9.78 47.78
N SER A 27 -13.53 9.08 47.09
CA SER A 27 -12.88 9.58 45.88
C SER A 27 -13.21 8.63 44.74
N LEU A 28 -14.18 9.04 43.91
CA LEU A 28 -14.23 8.61 42.51
C LEU A 28 -12.98 9.19 41.83
N LEU A 29 -11.85 8.50 41.97
CA LEU A 29 -10.73 8.69 41.06
C LEU A 29 -11.09 7.92 39.79
N GLY A 30 -11.72 8.61 38.83
CA GLY A 30 -11.76 8.13 37.47
C GLY A 30 -10.32 7.82 37.06
N ALA A 31 -10.02 6.55 36.77
CA ALA A 31 -8.70 6.18 36.30
C ALA A 31 -8.37 7.08 35.11
N PRO A 32 -7.17 7.68 35.04
CA PRO A 32 -6.78 8.41 33.85
C PRO A 32 -6.90 7.44 32.66
N ALA A 33 -7.85 7.72 31.77
CA ALA A 33 -7.94 7.03 30.50
C ALA A 33 -6.78 7.54 29.66
N TRP A 34 -5.66 6.83 29.73
CA TRP A 34 -4.57 7.04 28.80
C TRP A 34 -5.10 6.62 27.42
N ALA A 35 -5.28 7.58 26.52
CA ALA A 35 -5.46 7.26 25.12
C ALA A 35 -4.25 6.41 24.68
N GLN A 36 -4.50 5.21 24.18
CA GLN A 36 -3.43 4.40 23.61
C GLN A 36 -2.79 5.19 22.47
N ALA A 37 -1.46 5.23 22.44
CA ALA A 37 -0.76 5.70 21.26
C ALA A 37 -1.23 4.84 20.06
N PRO A 38 -1.58 5.44 18.92
CA PRO A 38 -2.00 4.66 17.76
C PRO A 38 -0.94 3.62 17.43
N ALA A 39 -1.36 2.36 17.32
CA ALA A 39 -0.49 1.30 16.83
C ALA A 39 -0.24 1.53 15.34
N TRP A 40 0.82 2.26 15.01
CA TRP A 40 1.25 2.43 13.62
C TRP A 40 1.79 1.09 13.10
N VAL A 41 0.99 0.36 12.31
CA VAL A 41 1.46 -0.80 11.54
C VAL A 41 1.84 -0.31 10.15
N ALA A 42 3.13 -0.37 9.81
CA ALA A 42 3.60 0.06 8.51
C ALA A 42 3.46 -1.09 7.49
N ALA A 43 2.67 -0.88 6.44
CA ALA A 43 2.72 -1.69 5.23
C ALA A 43 3.82 -1.13 4.32
N THR A 44 5.09 -1.45 4.61
CA THR A 44 6.21 -1.04 3.77
C THR A 44 6.39 -2.01 2.60
N ALA A 45 6.56 -1.49 1.39
CA ALA A 45 7.15 -2.26 0.31
C ALA A 45 8.65 -2.45 0.59
N GLY A 46 9.17 -3.65 0.36
CA GLY A 46 10.56 -4.01 0.65
C GLY A 46 10.70 -4.72 2.01
N SER A 47 11.10 -5.99 1.95
CA SER A 47 11.56 -6.75 3.13
C SER A 47 13.10 -6.75 3.19
N PRO A 48 13.72 -7.17 4.29
CA PRO A 48 15.17 -7.36 4.37
C PRO A 48 15.75 -8.31 3.31
N GLN A 49 14.90 -9.04 2.58
CA GLN A 49 15.28 -9.92 1.47
C GLN A 49 15.40 -9.19 0.13
N GLN A 50 15.20 -7.87 0.06
CA GLN A 50 15.39 -7.08 -1.15
C GLN A 50 16.87 -7.12 -1.59
N LEU A 51 17.14 -7.80 -2.71
CA LEU A 51 18.51 -8.05 -3.20
C LEU A 51 19.06 -6.90 -4.06
N SER A 52 18.19 -6.12 -4.70
CA SER A 52 18.52 -4.89 -5.44
C SER A 52 17.25 -4.12 -5.82
N GLY A 53 17.35 -2.81 -6.08
CA GLY A 53 16.25 -2.02 -6.66
C GLY A 53 15.64 -0.95 -5.75
N ASN A 54 14.77 -0.11 -6.32
CA ASN A 54 14.01 0.93 -5.63
C ASN A 54 12.52 0.58 -5.66
N SER A 55 11.77 0.96 -4.62
CA SER A 55 10.31 0.84 -4.63
C SER A 55 9.66 2.05 -3.98
N GLU A 56 8.47 2.41 -4.44
CA GLU A 56 7.69 3.54 -3.93
C GLU A 56 6.21 3.16 -3.88
N VAL A 57 5.56 3.46 -2.76
CA VAL A 57 4.11 3.28 -2.58
C VAL A 57 3.41 4.56 -3.03
N GLN A 58 2.41 4.42 -3.91
CA GLN A 58 1.66 5.55 -4.47
C GLN A 58 0.25 5.67 -3.88
N GLY A 59 -0.36 4.55 -3.48
CA GLY A 59 -1.72 4.58 -2.95
C GLY A 59 -2.06 3.38 -2.10
N THR A 60 -3.04 3.57 -1.22
CA THR A 60 -3.62 2.50 -0.40
C THR A 60 -5.14 2.59 -0.38
N ALA A 61 -5.79 1.44 -0.22
CA ALA A 61 -7.23 1.33 -0.01
C ALA A 61 -7.51 0.17 0.94
N VAL A 62 -8.71 0.12 1.53
CA VAL A 62 -9.10 -0.94 2.47
C VAL A 62 -10.24 -1.75 1.87
N ASP A 63 -10.16 -3.08 1.95
CA ASP A 63 -11.26 -3.96 1.55
C ASP A 63 -12.33 -4.08 2.64
N ALA A 64 -13.47 -4.73 2.32
CA ALA A 64 -14.57 -4.90 3.28
C ALA A 64 -14.20 -5.74 4.52
N SER A 65 -13.09 -6.49 4.45
CA SER A 65 -12.57 -7.33 5.53
C SER A 65 -11.49 -6.63 6.36
N GLY A 66 -11.16 -5.36 6.05
CA GLY A 66 -10.13 -4.59 6.75
C GLY A 66 -8.69 -4.88 6.30
N ASN A 67 -8.49 -5.63 5.21
CA ASN A 67 -7.16 -5.77 4.62
C ASN A 67 -6.80 -4.50 3.84
N VAL A 68 -5.52 -4.17 3.81
CA VAL A 68 -5.00 -3.00 3.10
C VAL A 68 -4.47 -3.44 1.74
N LEU A 69 -5.01 -2.86 0.68
CA LEU A 69 -4.45 -2.94 -0.66
C LEU A 69 -3.44 -1.80 -0.81
N VAL A 70 -2.28 -2.12 -1.34
CA VAL A 70 -1.16 -1.20 -1.55
C VAL A 70 -0.78 -1.26 -3.02
N VAL A 71 -0.65 -0.10 -3.67
CA VAL A 71 -0.13 0.01 -5.02
C VAL A 71 1.08 0.92 -5.05
N GLY A 72 1.95 0.65 -6.00
CA GLY A 72 3.16 1.42 -6.21
C GLY A 72 3.93 0.88 -7.38
N TYR A 73 5.19 1.27 -7.46
CA TYR A 73 6.06 0.81 -8.51
C TYR A 73 7.46 0.51 -7.98
N PHE A 74 8.21 -0.28 -8.73
CA PHE A 74 9.54 -0.72 -8.34
C PHE A 74 10.42 -1.04 -9.55
N SER A 75 11.72 -0.95 -9.37
CA SER A 75 12.73 -1.46 -10.30
C SER A 75 13.56 -2.54 -9.62
N GLY A 76 14.07 -3.52 -10.36
CA GLY A 76 14.84 -4.62 -9.79
C GLY A 76 13.92 -5.62 -9.09
N GLN A 77 14.12 -5.85 -7.80
CA GLN A 77 13.32 -6.80 -7.01
C GLN A 77 12.65 -6.13 -5.82
N VAL A 78 11.43 -6.56 -5.50
CA VAL A 78 10.72 -6.13 -4.30
C VAL A 78 10.05 -7.35 -3.65
N ALA A 79 10.15 -7.42 -2.32
CA ALA A 79 9.61 -8.53 -1.54
C ALA A 79 8.37 -8.08 -0.73
N PHE A 80 7.33 -8.90 -0.82
CA PHE A 80 6.07 -8.80 -0.08
C PHE A 80 5.91 -10.07 0.75
N GLY A 81 6.51 -10.09 1.94
CA GLY A 81 6.62 -11.31 2.74
C GLY A 81 7.50 -12.33 2.01
N THR A 82 6.96 -13.51 1.71
CA THR A 82 7.63 -14.55 0.91
C THR A 82 7.43 -14.39 -0.59
N THR A 83 6.58 -13.46 -1.04
CA THR A 83 6.35 -13.21 -2.46
C THR A 83 7.40 -12.24 -2.99
N MET A 84 8.27 -12.71 -3.89
CA MET A 84 9.25 -11.86 -4.57
C MET A 84 8.73 -11.48 -5.95
N LEU A 85 8.69 -10.19 -6.25
CA LEU A 85 8.44 -9.67 -7.59
C LEU A 85 9.75 -9.17 -8.20
N THR A 86 9.94 -9.43 -9.50
CA THR A 86 11.08 -8.94 -10.29
C THR A 86 10.53 -8.12 -11.44
N SER A 87 11.05 -6.91 -11.65
CA SER A 87 10.64 -6.09 -12.79
C SER A 87 11.10 -6.71 -14.11
N ALA A 88 10.33 -6.52 -15.19
CA ALA A 88 10.62 -7.07 -16.51
C ALA A 88 11.69 -6.26 -17.25
N GLY A 89 12.02 -5.06 -16.77
CA GLY A 89 13.14 -4.26 -17.26
C GLY A 89 13.28 -2.99 -16.44
N GLY A 90 12.62 -1.92 -16.89
CA GLY A 90 12.54 -0.67 -16.16
C GLY A 90 11.74 -0.78 -14.85
N THR A 91 10.92 0.23 -14.61
CA THR A 91 10.06 0.29 -13.44
C THR A 91 8.73 -0.39 -13.74
N ASP A 92 8.30 -1.34 -12.93
CA ASP A 92 6.97 -1.97 -13.05
C ASP A 92 6.06 -1.57 -11.91
N LEU A 93 4.75 -1.62 -12.15
CA LEU A 93 3.76 -1.45 -11.09
C LEU A 93 3.62 -2.74 -10.27
N PHE A 94 3.23 -2.58 -9.02
CA PHE A 94 2.73 -3.67 -8.17
C PHE A 94 1.38 -3.34 -7.56
N VAL A 95 0.63 -4.40 -7.25
CA VAL A 95 -0.54 -4.39 -6.37
C VAL A 95 -0.32 -5.47 -5.32
N ALA A 96 -0.43 -5.14 -4.05
CA ALA A 96 -0.25 -6.08 -2.95
C ALA A 96 -1.39 -5.97 -1.94
N LYS A 97 -1.70 -7.08 -1.27
CA LYS A 97 -2.68 -7.14 -0.19
C LYS A 97 -1.99 -7.48 1.13
N TRP A 98 -2.20 -6.64 2.13
CA TRP A 98 -1.67 -6.78 3.48
C TRP A 98 -2.80 -7.04 4.47
N ASN A 99 -2.65 -8.07 5.28
CA ASN A 99 -3.56 -8.36 6.39
C ASN A 99 -2.95 -7.78 7.69
N PRO A 100 -3.55 -6.71 8.25
CA PRO A 100 -3.01 -6.07 9.46
C PRO A 100 -3.22 -6.92 10.72
N THR A 101 -4.21 -7.82 10.75
CA THR A 101 -4.45 -8.73 11.88
C THR A 101 -3.35 -9.77 12.01
N THR A 102 -2.88 -10.32 10.89
CA THR A 102 -1.78 -11.30 10.88
C THR A 102 -0.42 -10.68 10.65
N ASN A 103 -0.36 -9.36 10.40
CA ASN A 103 0.86 -8.62 10.07
C ASN A 103 1.64 -9.27 8.91
N ALA A 104 0.93 -9.65 7.84
CA ALA A 104 1.50 -10.38 6.71
C ALA A 104 0.88 -9.97 5.37
N TYR A 105 1.69 -10.02 4.31
CA TYR A 105 1.19 -9.95 2.93
C TYR A 105 0.46 -11.24 2.58
N VAL A 106 -0.73 -11.09 1.98
CA VAL A 106 -1.57 -12.20 1.50
C VAL A 106 -1.16 -12.60 0.09
N TRP A 107 -0.99 -11.61 -0.79
CA TRP A 107 -0.53 -11.78 -2.16
C TRP A 107 0.09 -10.48 -2.69
N ALA A 108 0.87 -10.59 -3.77
CA ALA A 108 1.33 -9.47 -4.56
C ALA A 108 1.30 -9.82 -6.05
N GLN A 109 1.06 -8.83 -6.90
CA GLN A 109 0.97 -8.94 -8.36
C GLN A 109 1.78 -7.82 -9.02
N ARG A 110 2.39 -8.14 -10.16
CA ARG A 110 3.12 -7.19 -11.01
C ARG A 110 2.40 -7.04 -12.35
N ALA A 111 2.46 -5.86 -12.94
CA ALA A 111 2.23 -5.66 -14.37
C ALA A 111 3.28 -4.71 -14.94
N GLY A 112 3.55 -4.82 -16.22
CA GLY A 112 4.50 -3.94 -16.89
C GLY A 112 5.19 -4.56 -18.10
N SER A 113 6.33 -3.97 -18.47
CA SER A 113 7.08 -4.27 -19.68
C SER A 113 8.59 -4.09 -19.46
N ASN A 114 9.36 -3.99 -20.55
CA ASN A 114 10.78 -3.62 -20.46
C ASN A 114 10.98 -2.12 -20.19
N ASN A 115 9.92 -1.32 -20.21
CA ASN A 115 9.95 0.13 -19.99
C ASN A 115 9.44 0.48 -18.58
N ASN A 116 8.85 1.67 -18.42
CA ASN A 116 8.36 2.15 -17.13
C ASN A 116 6.83 2.13 -17.10
N GLU A 117 6.27 1.53 -16.06
CA GLU A 117 4.86 1.50 -15.76
C GLU A 117 4.61 2.02 -14.35
N PHE A 118 3.71 2.99 -14.27
CA PHE A 118 3.36 3.65 -13.02
C PHE A 118 1.89 3.44 -12.73
N VAL A 119 1.55 3.43 -11.44
CA VAL A 119 0.19 3.38 -10.92
C VAL A 119 0.02 4.58 -9.99
N PHE A 120 -1.10 5.29 -10.13
CA PHE A 120 -1.34 6.54 -9.39
C PHE A 120 -2.57 6.47 -8.48
N GLY A 121 -3.49 5.56 -8.76
CA GLY A 121 -4.70 5.41 -7.96
C GLY A 121 -5.23 3.98 -7.95
N LEU A 122 -5.97 3.66 -6.90
CA LEU A 122 -6.74 2.43 -6.78
C LEU A 122 -8.12 2.69 -6.15
N VAL A 123 -9.09 1.84 -6.50
CA VAL A 123 -10.37 1.69 -5.79
C VAL A 123 -10.69 0.22 -5.65
N VAL A 124 -11.26 -0.15 -4.50
CA VAL A 124 -11.67 -1.52 -4.19
C VAL A 124 -13.19 -1.57 -4.06
N GLN A 125 -13.81 -2.58 -4.64
CA GLN A 125 -15.22 -2.91 -4.44
C GLN A 125 -15.46 -4.41 -4.48
N GLY A 126 -15.80 -5.00 -3.33
CA GLY A 126 -15.90 -6.45 -3.21
C GLY A 126 -14.57 -7.10 -3.61
N SER A 127 -14.61 -8.07 -4.53
CA SER A 127 -13.42 -8.70 -5.12
C SER A 127 -12.78 -7.90 -6.26
N SER A 128 -13.38 -6.79 -6.70
CA SER A 128 -12.86 -6.01 -7.82
C SER A 128 -11.93 -4.90 -7.35
N ILE A 129 -10.73 -4.87 -7.91
CA ILE A 129 -9.73 -3.82 -7.68
C ILE A 129 -9.51 -3.12 -9.01
N TYR A 130 -9.70 -1.82 -9.06
CA TYR A 130 -9.44 -0.99 -10.24
C TYR A 130 -8.23 -0.13 -9.97
N ILE A 131 -7.31 -0.08 -10.92
CA ILE A 131 -6.13 0.78 -10.86
C ILE A 131 -6.04 1.64 -12.11
N VAL A 132 -5.43 2.80 -11.95
CA VAL A 132 -5.12 3.72 -13.05
C VAL A 132 -3.68 4.14 -13.00
N GLY A 133 -3.14 4.44 -14.17
CA GLY A 133 -1.79 4.94 -14.30
C GLY A 133 -1.40 5.13 -15.75
N GLN A 134 -0.10 5.00 -16.00
CA GLN A 134 0.49 5.18 -17.32
C GLN A 134 1.55 4.11 -17.58
N PHE A 135 1.82 3.85 -18.86
CA PHE A 135 2.96 3.07 -19.29
C PHE A 135 3.75 3.80 -20.37
N TYR A 136 5.06 3.56 -20.39
CA TYR A 136 5.98 3.95 -21.44
C TYR A 136 6.30 2.74 -22.34
N GLY A 137 6.66 2.98 -23.59
CA GLY A 137 6.89 1.94 -24.58
C GLY A 137 5.66 1.57 -25.40
N ILE A 138 5.88 0.74 -26.43
CA ILE A 138 4.83 0.32 -27.37
C ILE A 138 3.86 -0.65 -26.71
N THR A 139 4.27 -1.39 -25.68
CA THR A 139 3.40 -2.38 -25.04
C THR A 139 3.55 -2.38 -23.52
N ALA A 140 2.45 -2.65 -22.82
CA ALA A 140 2.44 -3.01 -21.39
C ALA A 140 1.52 -4.20 -21.15
N THR A 141 1.95 -5.14 -20.30
CA THR A 141 1.23 -6.40 -20.07
C THR A 141 0.69 -6.50 -18.65
N PHE A 142 -0.60 -6.80 -18.55
CA PHE A 142 -1.40 -6.94 -17.33
C PHE A 142 -1.99 -8.35 -17.30
N GLY A 143 -1.28 -9.30 -16.66
CA GLY A 143 -1.64 -10.72 -16.74
C GLY A 143 -1.58 -11.23 -18.18
N SER A 144 -2.71 -11.69 -18.72
CA SER A 144 -2.83 -12.13 -20.12
C SER A 144 -3.21 -11.01 -21.11
N THR A 145 -3.48 -9.80 -20.62
CA THR A 145 -3.87 -8.66 -21.47
C THR A 145 -2.65 -7.81 -21.81
N THR A 146 -2.37 -7.59 -23.09
CA THR A 146 -1.33 -6.65 -23.54
C THR A 146 -1.99 -5.42 -24.18
N LEU A 147 -1.64 -4.24 -23.68
CA LEU A 147 -2.00 -2.96 -24.28
C LEU A 147 -0.92 -2.55 -25.28
N THR A 148 -1.31 -1.90 -26.39
CA THR A 148 -0.36 -1.41 -27.42
C THR A 148 -0.54 0.08 -27.70
N SER A 149 0.44 0.91 -27.33
CA SER A 149 0.46 2.34 -27.68
C SER A 149 1.12 2.57 -29.04
N GLN A 150 0.53 3.44 -29.86
CA GLN A 150 1.11 3.86 -31.14
C GLN A 150 2.29 4.84 -30.99
N PHE A 151 2.35 5.55 -29.86
CA PHE A 151 3.31 6.65 -29.64
C PHE A 151 4.35 6.33 -28.56
N GLY A 152 4.34 5.10 -28.02
CA GLY A 152 5.28 4.70 -26.98
C GLY A 152 4.93 5.24 -25.59
N TYR A 153 3.69 5.67 -25.38
CA TYR A 153 3.15 6.06 -24.09
C TYR A 153 1.62 6.02 -24.12
N ALA A 154 0.97 5.60 -23.03
CA ALA A 154 -0.47 5.78 -22.85
C ALA A 154 -0.90 5.68 -21.38
N GLY A 155 -2.01 6.33 -21.04
CA GLY A 155 -2.76 6.06 -19.83
C GLY A 155 -3.45 4.69 -19.88
N TYR A 156 -3.75 4.10 -18.72
CA TYR A 156 -4.52 2.86 -18.64
C TYR A 156 -5.48 2.83 -17.46
N VAL A 157 -6.50 1.99 -17.60
CA VAL A 157 -7.31 1.45 -16.51
C VAL A 157 -7.13 -0.06 -16.53
N ALA A 158 -6.86 -0.66 -15.38
CA ALA A 158 -6.81 -2.12 -15.26
C ALA A 158 -7.66 -2.59 -14.09
N LYS A 159 -8.24 -3.78 -14.23
CA LYS A 159 -9.00 -4.46 -13.19
C LYS A 159 -8.30 -5.73 -12.77
N LEU A 160 -8.17 -5.93 -11.46
CA LEU A 160 -7.85 -7.21 -10.85
C LEU A 160 -9.09 -7.80 -10.17
N THR A 161 -9.14 -9.13 -10.11
CA THR A 161 -10.07 -9.88 -9.28
C THR A 161 -9.30 -10.51 -8.13
N ASP A 162 -9.67 -10.16 -6.90
CA ASP A 162 -9.17 -10.75 -5.67
C ASP A 162 -10.02 -11.97 -5.28
N SER A 163 -9.36 -13.12 -5.21
CA SER A 163 -9.95 -14.41 -4.81
C SER A 163 -9.70 -14.71 -3.32
N GLY A 164 -9.26 -13.71 -2.54
CA GLY A 164 -8.97 -13.81 -1.11
C GLY A 164 -7.50 -14.16 -0.87
N GLY A 165 -7.05 -15.33 -1.36
CA GLY A 165 -5.66 -15.80 -1.21
C GLY A 165 -4.74 -15.46 -2.39
N SER A 166 -5.30 -14.99 -3.50
CA SER A 166 -4.57 -14.59 -4.70
C SER A 166 -5.37 -13.55 -5.47
N ALA A 167 -4.72 -12.89 -6.42
CA ALA A 167 -5.40 -11.99 -7.35
C ALA A 167 -4.87 -12.19 -8.77
N ALA A 168 -5.68 -11.84 -9.76
CA ALA A 168 -5.28 -11.86 -11.17
C ALA A 168 -5.86 -10.65 -11.91
N PHE A 169 -5.09 -10.13 -12.87
CA PHE A 169 -5.61 -9.13 -13.82
C PHE A 169 -6.72 -9.77 -14.67
N ALA A 170 -7.90 -9.17 -14.62
CA ALA A 170 -9.08 -9.62 -15.35
C ALA A 170 -9.17 -8.95 -16.73
N TRP A 171 -8.85 -7.66 -16.81
CA TRP A 171 -8.74 -6.90 -18.05
C TRP A 171 -7.90 -5.64 -17.84
N ALA A 172 -7.40 -5.08 -18.93
CA ALA A 172 -6.82 -3.75 -18.99
C ALA A 172 -7.30 -3.04 -20.25
N GLN A 173 -7.38 -1.71 -20.20
CA GLN A 173 -7.77 -0.87 -21.33
C GLN A 173 -6.94 0.41 -21.30
N GLN A 174 -6.57 0.93 -22.48
CA GLN A 174 -5.99 2.26 -22.58
C GLN A 174 -7.02 3.33 -22.19
N ALA A 175 -6.56 4.35 -21.49
CA ALA A 175 -7.32 5.53 -21.12
C ALA A 175 -6.65 6.76 -21.73
N GLY A 176 -7.44 7.65 -22.34
CA GLY A 176 -6.93 8.81 -23.08
C GLY A 176 -7.10 8.69 -24.60
N GLY A 177 -6.62 9.71 -25.30
CA GLY A 177 -6.58 9.79 -26.77
C GLY A 177 -5.18 9.53 -27.34
N ALA A 178 -4.93 10.01 -28.55
CA ALA A 178 -3.60 9.96 -29.16
C ALA A 178 -2.69 11.05 -28.53
N GLY A 179 -2.08 10.77 -27.37
CA GLY A 179 -1.23 11.76 -26.70
C GLY A 179 -0.72 11.34 -25.32
N LEU A 180 -0.09 12.29 -24.62
CA LEU A 180 0.24 12.14 -23.20
C LEU A 180 -1.04 12.33 -22.37
N ASP A 181 -1.70 11.22 -22.04
CA ASP A 181 -2.83 11.20 -21.12
C ASP A 181 -2.42 10.60 -19.78
N TYR A 182 -2.64 11.37 -18.72
CA TYR A 182 -2.49 10.91 -17.34
C TYR A 182 -3.84 10.46 -16.82
N ALA A 183 -3.87 9.39 -16.04
CA ALA A 183 -5.04 9.02 -15.25
C ALA A 183 -4.60 9.02 -13.77
N TYR A 184 -4.88 10.11 -13.07
CA TYR A 184 -4.44 10.32 -11.69
C TYR A 184 -5.46 9.83 -10.65
N GLY A 185 -6.74 9.87 -11.00
CA GLY A 185 -7.81 9.58 -10.05
C GLY A 185 -8.83 8.63 -10.65
N LEU A 186 -9.45 7.82 -9.78
CA LEU A 186 -10.66 7.10 -10.14
C LEU A 186 -11.66 7.13 -8.98
N VAL A 187 -12.94 7.21 -9.33
CA VAL A 187 -14.04 7.04 -8.38
C VAL A 187 -15.10 6.15 -9.01
N ARG A 188 -15.72 5.29 -8.22
CA ARG A 188 -16.80 4.43 -8.69
C ARG A 188 -18.12 4.84 -8.03
N VAL A 189 -19.15 5.06 -8.84
CA VAL A 189 -20.51 5.37 -8.38
C VAL A 189 -21.49 4.39 -9.02
N GLY A 190 -22.17 3.56 -8.22
CA GLY A 190 -23.17 2.60 -8.72
C GLY A 190 -22.57 1.47 -9.55
N THR A 191 -22.73 1.51 -10.88
CA THR A 191 -22.07 0.60 -11.84
C THR A 191 -20.98 1.30 -12.67
N GLN A 192 -20.84 2.61 -12.52
CA GLN A 192 -19.98 3.44 -13.35
C GLN A 192 -18.64 3.68 -12.67
N LEU A 193 -17.57 3.59 -13.46
CA LEU A 193 -16.22 3.96 -13.07
C LEU A 193 -15.88 5.29 -13.78
N TYR A 194 -15.53 6.30 -13.01
CA TYR A 194 -15.10 7.60 -13.49
C TYR A 194 -13.59 7.70 -13.30
N VAL A 195 -12.90 8.11 -14.35
CA VAL A 195 -11.45 8.28 -14.37
C VAL A 195 -11.18 9.77 -14.57
N GLY A 196 -10.36 10.34 -13.70
CA GLY A 196 -9.86 11.71 -13.79
C GLY A 196 -8.39 11.70 -14.20
N GLY A 197 -8.06 12.54 -15.17
CA GLY A 197 -6.70 12.82 -15.64
C GLY A 197 -6.27 14.24 -15.34
#